data_AF-A0A2Z6SD22-F1
#
_entry.id   AF-A0A2Z6SD22-F1
#
_cell.length_a   1.000
_cell.length_b   1.000
_cell.length_c   1.000
_cell.angle_alpha   90.00
_cell.angle_beta   90.00
_cell.angle_gamma   90.00
#
_symmetry.space_group_name_H-M   'P 1'
#
loop_
_entity.id
_entity.type
_entity.pdbx_description
1 polymer ?
#
loop_
_entity_poly.entity_id
_entity_poly.type
_entity_poly.pdbx_seq_one_letter_code
_entity_poly.pdbx_strand_id
1 'polypeptide(L)'
;MPVVLPPKDITWTFGRLPDVMTADLLSVNVSIAEFGTTSPWAYKYSGSLTTPPCNEGVTWWVATKILPISVDQLISLRALTGYNSRPTQPRNGRSVPG
;
A
#
# COMPACT_ATOMS: atom_id res chain seq x y z
N MET A 1 -19.43 2.74 -21.85
CA MET A 1 -18.14 2.82 -22.58
C MET A 1 -17.52 1.44 -22.51
N PRO A 2 -17.20 0.77 -23.64
CA PRO A 2 -16.73 -0.61 -23.59
C PRO A 2 -15.32 -0.66 -22.99
N VAL A 3 -15.12 -1.61 -22.08
CA VAL A 3 -13.81 -1.93 -21.50
C VAL A 3 -12.99 -2.59 -22.60
N VAL A 4 -11.98 -1.88 -23.09
CA VAL A 4 -10.98 -2.45 -24.01
C VAL A 4 -10.03 -3.30 -23.17
N LEU A 5 -10.11 -4.62 -23.31
CA LEU A 5 -9.13 -5.53 -22.71
C LEU A 5 -7.79 -5.37 -23.46
N PRO A 6 -6.66 -5.28 -22.74
CA PRO A 6 -5.36 -5.22 -23.39
C PRO A 6 -5.11 -6.50 -24.23
N PRO A 7 -4.38 -6.38 -25.36
CA PRO A 7 -4.10 -7.51 -26.25
C PRO A 7 -3.35 -8.62 -25.51
N LYS A 8 -3.65 -9.87 -25.87
CA LYS A 8 -3.23 -11.11 -25.19
C LYS A 8 -1.74 -11.47 -25.32
N ASP A 9 -0.94 -10.64 -25.99
CA ASP A 9 0.50 -10.87 -26.20
C ASP A 9 1.33 -9.75 -25.56
N ILE A 10 1.11 -9.50 -24.28
CA ILE A 10 2.06 -8.75 -23.44
C ILE A 10 3.00 -9.78 -22.84
N THR A 11 4.12 -10.02 -23.51
CA THR A 11 5.31 -10.51 -22.83
C THR A 11 5.59 -9.53 -21.69
N TRP A 12 5.44 -9.99 -20.44
CA TRP A 12 5.93 -9.27 -19.28
C TRP A 12 7.45 -9.26 -19.35
N THR A 13 8.01 -8.39 -20.18
CA THR A 13 9.28 -7.82 -19.79
C THR A 13 8.94 -7.11 -18.48
N PHE A 14 9.42 -7.64 -17.36
CA PHE A 14 9.76 -6.76 -16.25
C PHE A 14 10.77 -5.80 -16.87
N GLY A 15 10.24 -4.74 -17.49
CA GLY A 15 11.02 -3.65 -18.04
C GLY A 15 11.90 -3.27 -16.88
N ARG A 16 13.19 -3.58 -17.03
CA ARG A 16 14.26 -3.11 -16.19
C ARG A 16 13.85 -1.73 -15.72
N LEU A 17 13.47 -1.61 -14.45
CA LEU A 17 13.28 -0.31 -13.84
C LEU A 17 14.52 0.48 -14.28
N PRO A 18 14.36 1.67 -14.90
CA PRO A 18 15.49 2.44 -15.42
C PRO A 18 16.58 2.38 -14.37
N ASP A 19 17.73 1.80 -14.75
CA ASP A 19 18.75 1.26 -13.85
C ASP A 19 18.71 2.02 -12.55
N VAL A 20 18.28 1.33 -11.49
CA VAL A 20 18.15 1.83 -10.12
C VAL A 20 19.05 3.04 -9.99
N MET A 21 18.48 4.25 -10.11
CA MET A 21 19.10 5.38 -9.46
C MET A 21 19.21 4.87 -8.04
N THR A 22 20.42 4.55 -7.62
CA THR A 22 20.75 4.06 -6.29
C THR A 22 20.30 5.14 -5.35
N ALA A 23 19.02 5.10 -4.98
CA ALA A 23 18.46 5.70 -3.81
C ALA A 23 18.98 4.87 -2.65
N ASP A 24 20.29 4.90 -2.47
CA ASP A 24 21.03 4.32 -1.37
C ASP A 24 20.71 5.06 -0.05
N LEU A 25 19.62 5.84 0.00
CA LEU A 25 19.23 6.71 1.10
C LEU A 25 17.71 6.75 1.35
N LEU A 26 16.97 5.68 1.07
CA LEU A 26 15.59 5.50 1.59
C LEU A 26 15.41 4.17 2.34
N SER A 27 16.49 3.60 2.90
CA SER A 27 16.35 2.43 3.77
C SER A 27 15.79 2.86 5.13
N VAL A 28 14.53 2.52 5.40
CA VAL A 28 13.98 2.54 6.76
C VAL A 28 14.08 1.11 7.29
N ASN A 29 14.84 0.91 8.37
CA ASN A 29 14.85 -0.37 9.06
C ASN A 29 13.59 -0.44 9.92
N VAL A 30 12.63 -1.27 9.53
CA VAL A 30 11.39 -1.51 10.29
C VAL A 30 11.37 -2.96 10.73
N SER A 31 11.31 -3.19 12.04
CA SER A 31 11.08 -4.53 12.58
C SER A 31 9.60 -4.75 12.87
N ILE A 32 9.08 -5.95 12.58
CA ILE A 32 7.71 -6.35 12.93
C ILE A 32 7.49 -6.26 14.46
N ALA A 33 8.55 -6.48 15.24
CA ALA A 33 8.50 -6.35 16.70
C ALA A 33 8.13 -4.92 17.16
N GLU A 34 8.35 -3.91 16.32
CA GLU A 34 8.02 -2.52 16.67
C GLU A 34 6.52 -2.29 16.85
N PHE A 35 5.68 -3.09 16.20
CA PHE A 35 4.22 -2.98 16.29
C PHE A 35 3.66 -3.66 17.55
N GLY A 36 4.51 -4.33 18.34
CA GLY A 36 4.14 -4.97 19.59
C GLY A 36 3.38 -6.29 19.41
N THR A 37 3.33 -7.08 20.48
CA THR A 37 2.62 -8.38 20.52
C THR A 37 1.41 -8.35 21.46
N THR A 38 1.12 -7.21 22.08
CA THR A 38 0.05 -7.02 23.07
C THR A 38 -1.15 -6.24 22.49
N SER A 39 -2.36 -6.55 22.95
CA SER A 39 -3.63 -6.10 22.34
C SER A 39 -4.03 -4.64 22.67
N PRO A 40 -4.74 -3.92 21.75
CA PRO A 40 -4.83 -4.16 20.31
C PRO A 40 -3.71 -3.43 19.54
N TRP A 41 -2.80 -4.20 18.96
CA TRP A 41 -1.71 -3.69 18.11
C TRP A 41 -2.18 -3.30 16.70
N ALA A 42 -3.39 -3.69 16.29
CA ALA A 42 -3.96 -3.37 14.99
C ALA A 42 -5.49 -3.37 14.96
N TYR A 43 -6.05 -2.55 14.07
CA TYR A 43 -7.43 -2.63 13.61
C TYR A 43 -7.56 -3.72 12.55
N LYS A 44 -8.50 -4.65 12.78
CA LYS A 44 -8.76 -5.77 11.86
C LYS A 44 -10.10 -5.58 11.15
N TYR A 45 -10.12 -5.69 9.83
CA TYR A 45 -11.38 -5.67 9.06
C TYR A 45 -11.26 -6.38 7.71
N SER A 46 -12.39 -6.82 7.17
CA SER A 46 -12.47 -7.38 5.81
C SER A 46 -12.71 -6.27 4.78
N GLY A 47 -11.97 -6.34 3.68
CA GLY A 47 -12.04 -5.37 2.59
C GLY A 47 -11.53 -5.93 1.27
N SER A 48 -10.98 -5.04 0.44
CA SER A 48 -10.50 -5.33 -0.90
C SER A 48 -9.08 -4.84 -1.11
N LEU A 49 -8.48 -5.20 -2.24
CA LEU A 49 -7.31 -4.50 -2.76
C LEU A 49 -7.65 -3.01 -3.03
N THR A 50 -6.67 -2.13 -2.86
CA THR A 50 -6.77 -0.69 -3.17
C THR A 50 -6.36 -0.37 -4.61
N THR A 51 -5.84 -1.36 -5.33
CA THR A 51 -5.46 -1.32 -6.74
C THR A 51 -6.35 -2.24 -7.57
N PRO A 52 -6.60 -1.93 -8.86
CA PRO A 52 -7.31 -2.84 -9.76
C PRO A 52 -6.69 -4.25 -9.75
N PRO A 53 -7.52 -5.32 -9.72
CA PRO A 53 -8.96 -5.34 -9.98
C PRO A 53 -9.85 -5.08 -8.74
N CYS A 54 -9.29 -4.56 -7.64
CA CYS A 54 -10.01 -4.26 -6.41
C CYS A 54 -10.71 -5.48 -5.79
N ASN A 55 -10.11 -6.67 -5.92
CA ASN A 55 -10.69 -7.92 -5.42
C ASN A 55 -10.96 -7.86 -3.91
N GLU A 56 -12.15 -8.31 -3.52
CA GLU A 56 -12.57 -8.49 -2.13
C GLU A 56 -11.94 -9.75 -1.50
N GLY A 57 -12.23 -9.98 -0.21
CA GLY A 57 -11.70 -11.12 0.54
C GLY A 57 -10.36 -10.87 1.22
N VAL A 58 -9.87 -9.62 1.21
CA VAL A 58 -8.64 -9.22 1.89
C VAL A 58 -8.94 -8.95 3.37
N THR A 59 -8.18 -9.59 4.27
CA THR A 59 -8.19 -9.24 5.70
C THR A 59 -7.13 -8.18 5.95
N TRP A 60 -7.57 -6.96 6.24
CA TRP A 60 -6.70 -5.84 6.60
C TRP A 60 -6.36 -5.88 8.07
N TRP A 61 -5.08 -5.63 8.36
CA TRP A 61 -4.54 -5.36 9.69
C TRP A 61 -3.83 -4.02 9.62
N VAL A 62 -4.42 -3.00 10.23
CA VAL A 62 -3.85 -1.64 10.26
C VAL A 62 -3.27 -1.41 11.64
N ALA A 63 -1.94 -1.33 11.73
CA ALA A 63 -1.26 -1.13 13.00
C ALA A 63 -1.73 0.16 13.69
N THR A 64 -1.92 0.11 15.00
CA THR A 64 -2.31 1.28 15.82
C THR A 64 -1.13 2.20 16.09
N LYS A 65 0.09 1.65 16.12
CA LYS A 65 1.33 2.42 16.25
C LYS A 65 1.73 3.05 14.91
N ILE A 66 1.92 4.36 14.93
CA ILE A 66 2.42 5.14 13.79
C ILE A 66 3.96 5.16 13.83
N LEU A 67 4.60 4.91 12.68
CA LEU A 67 6.05 5.06 12.53
C LEU A 67 6.37 6.44 11.95
N PRO A 68 7.34 7.17 12.54
CA PRO A 68 7.76 8.46 12.01
C PRO A 68 8.56 8.28 10.72
N ILE A 69 8.40 9.23 9.79
CA ILE A 69 9.23 9.39 8.59
C ILE A 69 9.74 10.82 8.54
N SER A 70 10.91 11.05 7.95
CA SER A 70 11.40 12.41 7.75
C SER A 70 10.64 13.11 6.62
N VAL A 71 10.65 14.45 6.64
CA VAL A 71 10.02 15.26 5.58
C VAL A 71 10.70 15.02 4.23
N ASP A 72 12.04 14.92 4.21
CA ASP A 72 12.81 14.68 2.98
C ASP A 72 12.49 13.31 2.35
N GLN A 73 12.29 12.29 3.19
CA GLN A 73 11.84 10.97 2.75
C GLN A 73 10.44 11.05 2.12
N LEU A 74 9.51 11.77 2.74
CA LEU A 74 8.15 11.96 2.21
C LEU A 74 8.15 12.72 0.88
N ILE A 75 8.96 13.77 0.75
CA ILE A 75 9.10 14.55 -0.49
C ILE A 75 9.66 13.66 -1.61
N SER A 76 10.72 12.92 -1.32
CA SER A 76 11.35 12.00 -2.28
C SER A 76 10.38 10.91 -2.75
N LEU A 77 9.64 10.32 -1.81
CA LEU A 77 8.62 9.32 -2.13
C LEU A 77 7.51 9.91 -3.02
N ARG A 78 7.00 11.10 -2.68
CA ARG A 78 5.96 11.78 -3.44
C ARG A 78 6.41 12.15 -4.85
N ALA A 79 7.67 12.56 -5.03
CA ALA A 79 8.22 12.87 -6.35
C ALA A 79 8.25 11.64 -7.27
N LEU A 80 8.46 10.44 -6.71
CA LEU A 80 8.49 9.18 -7.46
C LEU A 80 7.09 8.62 -7.74
N THR A 81 6.19 8.66 -6.75
CA THR A 81 4.91 7.96 -6.83
C THR A 81 3.73 8.84 -7.22
N GLY A 82 3.88 10.16 -7.11
CA GLY A 82 2.75 11.09 -7.18
C GLY A 82 1.70 10.81 -6.10
N TYR A 83 0.43 11.16 -6.40
CA TYR A 83 -0.72 10.82 -5.55
C TYR A 83 -1.28 9.46 -5.94
N ASN A 84 -1.01 8.45 -5.12
CA ASN A 84 -1.35 7.05 -5.40
C ASN A 84 -2.31 6.43 -4.37
N SER A 85 -2.93 7.25 -3.52
CA SER A 85 -3.91 6.78 -2.53
C SER A 85 -5.33 6.74 -3.13
N ARG A 86 -5.98 5.57 -3.01
CA ARG A 86 -7.41 5.44 -3.34
C ARG A 86 -8.25 6.21 -2.30
N PRO A 87 -9.32 6.93 -2.71
CA PRO A 87 -10.24 7.57 -1.76
C PRO A 87 -10.85 6.57 -0.78
N THR A 88 -11.20 7.05 0.42
CA THR A 88 -11.90 6.22 1.41
C THR A 88 -13.23 5.71 0.86
N GLN A 89 -13.61 4.49 1.27
CA GLN A 89 -14.81 3.82 0.79
C GLN A 89 -15.84 3.73 1.93
N PRO A 90 -17.15 3.76 1.63
CA PRO A 90 -18.18 3.66 2.64
C PRO A 90 -18.08 2.34 3.42
N ARG A 91 -18.45 2.39 4.69
CA ARG A 91 -18.31 1.27 5.61
C ARG A 91 -19.30 0.14 5.32
N ASN A 92 -20.46 0.45 4.73
CA ASN A 92 -21.51 -0.50 4.32
C ASN A 92 -21.85 -1.53 5.42
N GLY A 93 -21.95 -1.09 6.68
CA GLY A 93 -22.31 -1.94 7.82
C GLY A 93 -21.18 -2.83 8.38
N ARG A 94 -19.97 -2.82 7.81
CA ARG A 94 -18.83 -3.59 8.33
C ARG A 94 -18.45 -3.14 9.73
N SER A 95 -18.30 -4.05 10.71
CA SER A 95 -17.79 -3.69 12.03
C SER A 95 -16.26 -3.65 12.01
N VAL A 96 -15.66 -2.51 12.35
CA VAL A 96 -14.22 -2.38 12.62
C VAL A 96 -14.10 -2.16 14.13
N PRO A 97 -13.46 -3.07 14.88
CA PRO A 97 -13.24 -2.89 16.31
C PRO A 97 -12.44 -1.59 16.55
N GLY A 98 -12.82 -0.82 17.56
CA GLY A 98 -12.09 0.38 18.00
C GLY A 98 -10.97 0.06 18.97
#